data_AF-A0A1F6NAH7-F1
#
_entry.id   AF-A0A1F6NAH7-F1
#
_cell.length_a   1.000
_cell.length_b   1.000
_cell.length_c   1.000
_cell.angle_alpha   90.00
_cell.angle_beta   90.00
_cell.angle_gamma   90.00
#
_symmetry.space_group_name_H-M   'P 1'
#
loop_
_entity.id
_entity.type
_entity.pdbx_description
1 polymer ?
#
loop_
_entity_poly.entity_id
_entity_poly.type
_entity_poly.pdbx_seq_one_letter_code
_entity_poly.pdbx_strand_id
1 'polypeptide(L)'
;MKRNRKKVTQLELIKEYYRSHAGKDVPHYESVPWLYSEYEKRTGKKFADPDRGIRSLADKGFLIYVKKGIYKYNENYKKDKNLNDFTQKQKEEIKKRDGFKCVVCGRGEKDGIELHVDHIDSRQKGGEAISIENGMTLCGQHNYWKRNLGQTESAKKMFIKFYNLAKKRDSKELTAFFSEILSIYEKHDVNGHIVWEK
;
A
#
# COMPACT_ATOMS: atom_id res chain seq x y z
N MET A 1 -5.16 -23.88 46.39
CA MET A 1 -5.29 -23.62 44.94
C MET A 1 -4.71 -22.25 44.60
N LYS A 2 -3.50 -22.17 44.02
CA LYS A 2 -2.95 -20.89 43.54
C LYS A 2 -3.72 -20.48 42.28
N ARG A 3 -4.53 -19.43 42.35
CA ARG A 3 -5.21 -18.84 41.17
C ARG A 3 -4.13 -18.48 40.13
N ASN A 4 -4.15 -19.17 39.00
CA ASN A 4 -3.23 -18.97 37.89
C ASN A 4 -3.49 -17.56 37.32
N ARG A 5 -2.72 -16.54 37.75
CA ARG A 5 -2.84 -15.16 37.24
C ARG A 5 -2.51 -15.21 35.74
N LYS A 6 -3.53 -15.08 34.88
CA LYS A 6 -3.34 -14.94 33.42
C LYS A 6 -2.29 -13.85 33.18
N LYS A 7 -1.19 -14.19 32.50
CA LYS A 7 -0.17 -13.22 32.08
C LYS A 7 -0.85 -12.18 31.20
N VAL A 8 -0.89 -10.93 31.64
CA VAL A 8 -1.38 -9.80 30.84
C VAL A 8 -0.40 -9.60 29.69
N THR A 9 -0.89 -9.72 28.46
CA THR A 9 -0.09 -9.44 27.26
C THR A 9 -0.25 -7.98 26.87
N GLN A 10 0.72 -7.43 26.15
CA GLN A 10 0.66 -6.06 25.60
C GLN A 10 -0.62 -5.84 24.77
N LEU A 11 -0.97 -6.83 23.93
CA LEU A 11 -2.15 -6.74 23.06
C LEU A 11 -3.45 -6.76 23.86
N GLU A 12 -3.54 -7.56 24.92
CA GLU A 12 -4.72 -7.58 25.80
C GLU A 12 -4.87 -6.26 26.57
N LEU A 13 -3.77 -5.65 26.99
CA LEU A 13 -3.81 -4.34 27.64
C LEU A 13 -4.30 -3.24 26.69
N ILE A 14 -3.89 -3.27 25.41
CA ILE A 14 -4.43 -2.33 24.41
C ILE A 14 -5.95 -2.53 24.26
N LYS A 15 -6.41 -3.79 24.12
CA LYS A 15 -7.85 -4.07 24.02
C LYS A 15 -8.63 -3.58 25.24
N GLU A 16 -8.07 -3.76 26.44
CA GLU A 16 -8.66 -3.30 27.69
C GLU A 16 -8.83 -1.77 27.70
N TYR A 17 -7.77 -1.03 27.35
CA TYR A 17 -7.82 0.43 27.28
C TYR A 17 -8.90 0.93 26.32
N TYR A 18 -8.93 0.39 25.12
CA TYR A 18 -9.89 0.85 24.11
C TYR A 18 -11.34 0.43 24.44
N ARG A 19 -11.54 -0.70 25.12
CA ARG A 19 -12.86 -1.09 25.66
C ARG A 19 -13.36 -0.13 26.74
N SER A 20 -12.49 0.31 27.65
CA SER A 20 -12.88 1.30 28.67
C SER A 20 -13.12 2.70 28.10
N HIS A 21 -12.67 2.95 26.86
CA HIS A 21 -12.90 4.18 26.11
C HIS A 21 -13.80 3.94 24.89
N ALA A 22 -14.73 2.97 24.97
CA ALA A 22 -15.64 2.66 23.88
C ALA A 22 -16.39 3.90 23.37
N GLY A 23 -16.51 4.04 22.05
CA GLY A 23 -17.19 5.16 21.40
C GLY A 23 -16.33 6.41 21.21
N LYS A 24 -15.16 6.53 21.84
CA LYS A 24 -14.30 7.73 21.76
C LYS A 24 -13.22 7.59 20.67
N ASP A 25 -12.90 8.73 20.06
CA ASP A 25 -11.75 8.87 19.17
C ASP A 25 -10.50 9.08 20.05
N VAL A 26 -9.67 8.04 20.16
CA VAL A 26 -8.53 8.01 21.07
C VAL A 26 -7.24 8.26 20.30
N PRO A 27 -6.54 9.37 20.55
CA PRO A 27 -5.24 9.63 19.98
C PRO A 27 -4.11 8.87 20.70
N HIS A 28 -3.00 8.66 19.98
CA HIS A 28 -1.81 7.99 20.53
C HIS A 28 -1.23 8.71 21.73
N TYR A 29 -1.21 10.05 21.74
CA TYR A 29 -0.66 10.81 22.86
C TYR A 29 -1.43 10.59 24.19
N GLU A 30 -2.67 10.08 24.14
CA GLU A 30 -3.43 9.70 25.33
C GLU A 30 -3.24 8.22 25.70
N SER A 31 -3.38 7.34 24.70
CA SER A 31 -3.33 5.89 24.93
C SER A 31 -1.92 5.38 25.21
N VAL A 32 -0.92 5.84 24.47
CA VAL A 32 0.45 5.33 24.52
C VAL A 32 1.12 5.55 25.89
N PRO A 33 1.07 6.75 26.50
CA PRO A 33 1.63 6.94 27.84
C PRO A 33 0.97 6.07 28.90
N TRP A 34 -0.36 5.90 28.82
CA TRP A 34 -1.10 5.03 29.72
C TRP A 34 -0.67 3.56 29.56
N LEU A 35 -0.53 3.09 28.32
CA LEU A 35 -0.12 1.71 28.02
C LEU A 35 1.28 1.41 28.56
N TYR A 36 2.23 2.34 28.41
CA TYR A 36 3.57 2.21 28.99
C TYR A 36 3.50 2.04 30.51
N SER A 37 2.86 3.00 31.19
CA SER A 37 2.78 3.03 32.66
C SER A 37 2.05 1.81 33.22
N GLU A 38 0.90 1.47 32.66
CA GLU A 38 0.05 0.40 33.19
C GLU A 38 0.66 -0.99 32.93
N TYR A 39 1.35 -1.20 31.81
CA TYR A 39 2.02 -2.48 31.55
C TYR A 39 3.23 -2.70 32.45
N GLU A 40 4.04 -1.65 32.67
CA GLU A 40 5.16 -1.70 33.60
C GLU A 40 4.68 -1.97 35.02
N LYS A 41 3.63 -1.28 35.47
CA LYS A 41 3.01 -1.51 36.78
C LYS A 41 2.50 -2.94 36.97
N ARG A 42 1.87 -3.54 35.95
CA ARG A 42 1.27 -4.88 36.04
C ARG A 42 2.27 -6.03 35.88
N THR A 43 3.33 -5.81 35.12
CA THR A 43 4.23 -6.90 34.68
C THR A 43 5.69 -6.72 35.09
N GLY A 44 6.09 -5.53 35.54
CA GLY A 44 7.48 -5.15 35.78
C GLY A 44 8.32 -5.02 34.50
N LYS A 45 7.69 -5.04 33.31
CA LYS A 45 8.36 -4.99 32.01
C LYS A 45 7.92 -3.76 31.23
N LYS A 46 8.82 -3.23 30.40
CA LYS A 46 8.49 -2.15 29.47
C LYS A 46 7.53 -2.62 28.38
N PHE A 47 6.57 -1.77 28.02
CA PHE A 47 5.77 -1.97 26.82
C PHE A 47 6.68 -1.80 25.60
N ALA A 48 6.57 -2.66 24.59
CA ALA A 48 7.30 -2.54 23.34
C ALA A 48 6.35 -2.11 22.22
N ASP A 49 6.66 -1.00 21.55
CA ASP A 49 5.97 -0.49 20.36
C ASP A 49 4.41 -0.52 20.46
N PRO A 50 3.80 0.26 21.38
CA PRO A 50 2.35 0.39 21.49
C PRO A 50 1.66 0.74 20.16
N ASP A 51 2.26 1.66 19.40
CA ASP A 51 1.77 2.12 18.10
C ASP A 51 1.60 0.97 17.09
N ARG A 52 2.55 0.03 17.03
CA ARG A 52 2.42 -1.18 16.20
C ARG A 52 1.32 -2.11 16.72
N GLY A 53 1.20 -2.25 18.04
CA GLY A 53 0.13 -3.04 18.65
C GLY A 53 -1.27 -2.51 18.29
N ILE A 54 -1.46 -1.19 18.41
CA ILE A 54 -2.70 -0.49 18.06
C ILE A 54 -3.03 -0.66 16.57
N ARG A 55 -2.05 -0.42 15.69
CA ARG A 55 -2.20 -0.65 14.24
C ARG A 55 -2.60 -2.09 13.91
N SER A 56 -1.93 -3.07 14.53
CA SER A 56 -2.27 -4.49 14.32
C SER A 56 -3.71 -4.82 14.71
N LEU A 57 -4.24 -4.21 15.78
CA LEU A 57 -5.63 -4.38 16.18
C LEU A 57 -6.60 -3.70 15.21
N ALA A 58 -6.22 -2.58 14.60
CA ALA A 58 -7.02 -1.96 13.55
C ALA A 58 -7.05 -2.82 12.28
N ASP A 59 -5.92 -3.40 11.88
CA ASP A 59 -5.81 -4.32 10.74
C ASP A 59 -6.68 -5.57 10.94
N LYS A 60 -6.63 -6.15 12.15
CA LYS A 60 -7.48 -7.27 12.57
C LYS A 60 -8.95 -6.90 12.75
N GLY A 61 -9.27 -5.61 12.69
CA GLY A 61 -10.63 -5.09 12.78
C GLY A 61 -11.23 -4.99 14.17
N PHE A 62 -10.38 -5.07 15.19
CA PHE A 62 -10.78 -4.78 16.56
C PHE A 62 -10.91 -3.26 16.79
N LEU A 63 -10.01 -2.46 16.21
CA LEU A 63 -10.08 -1.00 16.26
C LEU A 63 -10.50 -0.42 14.90
N ILE A 64 -11.18 0.71 14.94
CA ILE A 64 -11.48 1.57 13.80
C ILE A 64 -10.34 2.57 13.66
N TYR A 65 -9.68 2.61 12.51
CA TYR A 65 -8.79 3.71 12.16
C TYR A 65 -9.61 4.93 11.81
N VAL A 66 -9.46 6.02 12.56
CA VAL A 66 -10.16 7.29 12.30
C VAL A 66 -9.28 8.18 11.42
N LYS A 67 -8.06 8.47 11.89
CA LYS A 67 -7.01 9.20 11.15
C LYS A 67 -5.64 8.89 11.76
N LYS A 68 -4.57 9.46 11.21
CA LYS A 68 -3.19 9.18 11.64
C LYS A 68 -3.05 9.39 13.15
N GLY A 69 -2.74 8.30 13.86
CA GLY A 69 -2.56 8.30 15.31
C GLY A 69 -3.85 8.36 16.12
N ILE A 70 -5.04 8.21 15.52
CA ILE A 70 -6.34 8.23 16.21
C ILE A 70 -7.16 6.98 15.85
N TYR A 71 -7.57 6.25 16.88
CA TYR A 71 -8.29 4.99 16.75
C TYR A 71 -9.50 4.98 17.67
N LYS A 72 -10.49 4.15 17.35
CA LYS A 72 -11.72 4.03 18.13
C LYS A 72 -12.11 2.58 18.28
N TYR A 73 -12.68 2.24 19.43
CA TYR A 73 -13.34 0.97 19.62
C TYR A 73 -14.85 1.18 19.72
N ASN A 74 -15.62 0.30 19.09
CA ASN A 74 -17.07 0.30 19.15
C ASN A 74 -17.56 -1.16 19.11
N GLU A 75 -18.32 -1.56 20.10
CA GLU A 75 -18.81 -2.93 20.27
C GLU A 75 -19.74 -3.38 19.14
N ASN A 76 -20.47 -2.43 18.56
CA ASN A 76 -21.39 -2.67 17.45
C ASN A 76 -20.73 -2.48 16.08
N TYR A 77 -19.43 -2.16 16.04
CA TYR A 77 -18.71 -2.03 14.79
C TYR A 77 -18.41 -3.41 14.20
N LYS A 78 -19.21 -3.79 13.21
CA LYS A 78 -18.86 -4.87 12.30
C LYS A 78 -17.92 -4.28 11.26
N LYS A 79 -16.64 -4.68 11.30
CA LYS A 79 -15.72 -4.35 10.20
C LYS A 79 -16.26 -5.00 8.94
N ASP A 80 -16.91 -4.20 8.11
CA ASP A 80 -17.23 -4.61 6.76
C ASP A 80 -15.89 -4.86 6.06
N LYS A 81 -15.61 -6.12 5.71
CA LYS A 81 -14.34 -6.51 5.06
C LYS A 81 -14.12 -5.72 3.75
N ASN A 82 -15.18 -5.11 3.23
CA ASN A 82 -15.23 -4.30 2.02
C ASN A 82 -14.73 -2.85 2.18
N LEU A 83 -14.44 -2.36 3.40
CA LEU A 83 -13.90 -0.99 3.65
C LEU A 83 -12.44 -0.77 3.19
N ASN A 84 -11.87 -1.70 2.44
CA ASN A 84 -10.49 -1.65 1.95
C ASN A 84 -10.40 -1.65 0.42
N ASP A 85 -11.52 -1.79 -0.28
CA ASP A 85 -11.57 -1.80 -1.74
C ASP A 85 -12.51 -0.71 -2.23
N PHE A 86 -12.22 -0.16 -3.40
CA PHE A 86 -13.09 0.83 -4.03
C PHE A 86 -14.47 0.20 -4.29
N THR A 87 -15.53 0.95 -4.01
CA THR A 87 -16.88 0.57 -4.45
C THR A 87 -16.93 0.49 -5.98
N GLN A 88 -17.87 -0.27 -6.53
CA GLN A 88 -18.03 -0.38 -7.98
C GLN A 88 -18.19 1.00 -8.65
N LYS A 89 -18.96 1.89 -8.02
CA LYS A 89 -19.14 3.28 -8.46
C LYS A 89 -17.82 4.06 -8.49
N GLN A 90 -17.00 3.95 -7.43
CA GLN A 90 -15.68 4.59 -7.39
C GLN A 90 -14.74 4.00 -8.46
N LYS A 91 -14.76 2.68 -8.67
CA LYS A 91 -13.97 2.03 -9.72
C LYS A 91 -14.33 2.57 -11.11
N GLU A 92 -15.61 2.77 -11.38
CA GLU A 92 -16.09 3.37 -12.63
C GLU A 92 -15.68 4.84 -12.78
N GLU A 93 -15.78 5.64 -11.70
CA GLU A 93 -15.34 7.04 -11.69
C GLU A 93 -13.83 7.16 -11.95
N ILE A 94 -13.01 6.30 -11.31
CA ILE A 94 -11.56 6.25 -11.52
C ILE A 94 -11.23 5.83 -12.95
N LYS A 95 -11.85 4.76 -13.48
CA LYS A 95 -11.67 4.32 -14.87
C LYS A 95 -12.04 5.42 -15.86
N LYS A 96 -13.16 6.13 -15.62
CA LYS A 96 -13.61 7.24 -16.46
C LYS A 96 -12.61 8.41 -16.43
N ARG A 97 -12.11 8.77 -15.24
CA ARG A 97 -11.06 9.79 -15.06
C ARG A 97 -9.79 9.42 -15.83
N ASP A 98 -9.39 8.15 -15.77
CA ASP A 98 -8.18 7.63 -16.43
C ASP A 98 -8.41 7.30 -17.92
N GLY A 99 -9.58 7.63 -18.47
CA GLY A 99 -9.91 7.43 -19.88
C GLY A 99 -10.00 5.96 -20.29
N PHE A 100 -10.34 5.07 -19.36
CA PHE A 100 -10.38 3.61 -19.54
C PHE A 100 -9.06 3.05 -20.08
N LYS A 101 -7.95 3.59 -19.56
CA LYS A 101 -6.59 3.20 -19.93
C LYS A 101 -5.75 3.03 -18.67
N CYS A 102 -4.75 2.17 -18.76
CA CYS A 102 -3.72 2.08 -17.74
C CYS A 102 -2.94 3.40 -17.70
N VAL A 103 -2.85 4.04 -16.54
CA VAL A 103 -2.14 5.33 -16.39
C VAL A 103 -0.63 5.24 -16.63
N VAL A 104 -0.08 4.02 -16.61
CA VAL A 104 1.34 3.76 -16.86
C VAL A 104 1.62 3.57 -18.34
N CYS A 105 0.89 2.69 -19.02
CA CYS A 105 1.18 2.33 -20.41
C CYS A 105 0.22 2.87 -21.47
N GLY A 106 -0.89 3.47 -21.08
CA GLY A 106 -1.90 3.99 -21.98
C GLY A 106 -2.74 2.93 -22.71
N ARG A 107 -2.44 1.63 -22.54
CA ARG A 107 -3.27 0.54 -23.09
C ARG A 107 -4.60 0.44 -22.34
N GLY A 108 -5.69 0.15 -23.03
CA GLY A 108 -7.04 0.04 -22.49
C GLY A 108 -7.77 -1.21 -22.98
N GLU A 109 -9.09 -1.27 -22.77
CA GLU A 109 -9.93 -2.40 -23.17
C GLU A 109 -9.90 -2.67 -24.69
N LYS A 110 -9.72 -1.61 -25.50
CA LYS A 110 -9.57 -1.72 -26.96
C LYS A 110 -8.33 -2.50 -27.39
N ASP A 111 -7.31 -2.56 -26.54
CA ASP A 111 -6.09 -3.34 -26.75
C ASP A 111 -6.24 -4.79 -26.27
N GLY A 112 -7.45 -5.21 -25.84
CA GLY A 112 -7.73 -6.55 -25.34
C GLY A 112 -7.23 -6.81 -23.92
N ILE A 113 -6.99 -5.74 -23.14
CA ILE A 113 -6.35 -5.84 -21.82
C ILE A 113 -7.36 -5.54 -20.70
N GLU A 114 -7.37 -6.40 -19.68
CA GLU A 114 -8.16 -6.19 -18.47
C GLU A 114 -7.59 -5.06 -17.61
N LEU A 115 -8.47 -4.16 -17.17
CA LEU A 115 -8.14 -3.02 -16.33
C LEU A 115 -8.61 -3.22 -14.89
N HIS A 116 -7.67 -3.05 -13.97
CA HIS A 116 -7.86 -3.07 -12.53
C HIS A 116 -7.76 -1.66 -11.97
N VAL A 117 -8.41 -1.43 -10.83
CA VAL A 117 -8.29 -0.19 -10.05
C VAL A 117 -7.57 -0.53 -8.76
N ASP A 118 -6.50 0.20 -8.46
CA ASP A 118 -5.69 0.05 -7.25
C ASP A 118 -5.35 1.42 -6.65
N HIS A 119 -4.85 1.45 -5.42
CA HIS A 119 -4.49 2.68 -4.72
C HIS A 119 -3.11 3.18 -5.17
N ILE A 120 -2.91 4.48 -5.40
CA ILE A 120 -1.61 5.08 -5.72
C ILE A 120 -0.66 4.88 -4.53
N ASP A 121 -1.04 5.42 -3.36
CA ASP A 121 -0.31 5.22 -2.12
C ASP A 121 -0.95 4.12 -1.30
N SER A 122 -0.21 3.03 -1.14
CA SER A 122 -0.61 1.93 -0.27
C SER A 122 -0.78 2.44 1.17
N ARG A 123 -1.87 2.02 1.84
CA ARG A 123 -2.16 2.39 3.23
C ARG A 123 -1.01 2.07 4.21
N GLN A 124 -0.20 1.04 3.92
CA GLN A 124 1.00 0.71 4.69
C GLN A 124 2.03 1.84 4.74
N LYS A 125 2.03 2.73 3.74
CA LYS A 125 2.87 3.93 3.67
C LYS A 125 2.16 5.21 4.15
N GLY A 126 0.94 5.10 4.70
CA GLY A 126 0.19 6.23 5.27
C GLY A 126 -0.71 6.98 4.29
N GLY A 127 -1.02 6.41 3.12
CA GLY A 127 -1.98 6.97 2.16
C GLY A 127 -3.40 7.13 2.76
N GLU A 128 -4.12 8.16 2.32
CA GLU A 128 -5.49 8.42 2.74
C GLU A 128 -6.44 7.26 2.38
N ALA A 129 -7.48 7.11 3.20
CA ALA A 129 -8.50 6.08 2.99
C ALA A 129 -9.23 6.29 1.64
N ILE A 130 -9.69 5.18 1.04
CA ILE A 130 -10.47 5.06 -0.21
C ILE A 130 -11.02 6.39 -0.72
N SER A 131 -10.24 7.08 -1.56
CA SER A 131 -10.63 8.31 -2.21
C SER A 131 -10.34 8.22 -3.70
N ILE A 132 -11.16 8.87 -4.52
CA ILE A 132 -11.08 8.73 -5.99
C ILE A 132 -9.71 9.22 -6.47
N GLU A 133 -9.19 10.27 -5.86
CA GLU A 133 -7.86 10.83 -6.10
C GLU A 133 -6.72 9.86 -5.76
N ASN A 134 -6.85 9.03 -4.74
CA ASN A 134 -5.89 7.98 -4.42
C ASN A 134 -6.08 6.71 -5.26
N GLY A 135 -7.06 6.66 -6.16
CA GLY A 135 -7.24 5.56 -7.10
C GLY A 135 -6.42 5.72 -8.37
N MET A 136 -6.00 4.62 -8.99
CA MET A 136 -5.40 4.59 -10.32
C MET A 136 -5.83 3.34 -11.11
N THR A 137 -6.00 3.49 -12.41
CA THR A 137 -6.31 2.40 -13.33
C THR A 137 -5.02 1.77 -13.87
N LEU A 138 -4.87 0.45 -13.71
CA LEU A 138 -3.70 -0.33 -14.11
C LEU A 138 -4.11 -1.51 -14.98
N CYS A 139 -3.30 -1.86 -15.98
CA CYS A 139 -3.43 -3.17 -16.63
C CYS A 139 -2.93 -4.29 -15.71
N GLY A 140 -3.28 -5.54 -16.03
CA GLY A 140 -2.84 -6.72 -15.27
C GLY A 140 -1.33 -6.76 -14.98
N GLN A 141 -0.50 -6.42 -15.96
CA GLN A 141 0.96 -6.40 -15.83
C GLN A 141 1.45 -5.39 -14.78
N HIS A 142 1.01 -4.13 -14.87
CA HIS A 142 1.44 -3.07 -13.95
C HIS A 142 0.83 -3.24 -12.56
N ASN A 143 -0.41 -3.75 -12.47
CA ASN A 143 -1.02 -4.13 -11.21
C ASN A 143 -0.20 -5.23 -10.51
N TYR A 144 0.25 -6.24 -11.26
CA TYR A 144 1.12 -7.29 -10.75
C TYR A 144 2.46 -6.75 -10.24
N TRP A 145 3.16 -5.91 -11.01
CA TRP A 145 4.42 -5.32 -10.57
C TRP A 145 4.25 -4.42 -9.35
N LYS A 146 3.19 -3.61 -9.30
CA LYS A 146 2.92 -2.74 -8.15
C LYS A 146 2.73 -3.55 -6.88
N ARG A 147 1.95 -4.64 -6.93
CA ARG A 147 1.64 -5.48 -5.77
C ARG A 147 2.84 -6.30 -5.29
N ASN A 148 3.63 -6.85 -6.21
CA ASN A 148 4.68 -7.80 -5.87
C ASN A 148 6.09 -7.18 -5.79
N LEU A 149 6.35 -6.13 -6.56
CA LEU A 149 7.67 -5.49 -6.68
C LEU A 149 7.68 -4.07 -6.11
N GLY A 150 6.52 -3.47 -5.81
CA GLY A 150 6.42 -2.09 -5.35
C GLY A 150 6.80 -1.06 -6.41
N GLN A 151 6.80 -1.44 -7.69
CA GLN A 151 7.19 -0.62 -8.84
C GLN A 151 6.12 -0.72 -9.93
N THR A 152 5.87 0.38 -10.64
CA THR A 152 4.91 0.42 -11.75
C THR A 152 5.59 0.42 -13.11
N GLU A 153 6.89 0.70 -13.22
CA GLU A 153 7.66 0.63 -14.47
C GLU A 153 9.01 -0.05 -14.23
N SER A 154 9.60 -0.62 -15.29
CA SER A 154 11.00 -1.04 -15.31
C SER A 154 11.94 0.08 -15.79
N ALA A 155 13.25 -0.16 -15.69
CA ALA A 155 14.29 0.76 -16.13
C ALA A 155 14.41 0.96 -17.66
N LYS A 156 13.43 0.52 -18.47
CA LYS A 156 13.50 0.60 -19.95
C LYS A 156 13.77 2.02 -20.47
N LYS A 157 13.11 3.05 -19.91
CA LYS A 157 13.35 4.47 -20.29
C LYS A 157 14.79 4.92 -20.02
N MET A 158 15.38 4.43 -18.93
CA MET A 158 16.78 4.72 -18.59
C MET A 158 17.74 4.10 -19.62
N PHE A 159 17.50 2.86 -20.04
CA PHE A 159 18.31 2.22 -21.08
C PHE A 159 18.16 2.89 -22.44
N ILE A 160 16.97 3.35 -22.82
CA ILE A 160 16.77 4.16 -24.04
C ILE A 160 17.60 5.45 -23.98
N LYS A 161 17.58 6.14 -22.82
CA LYS A 161 18.39 7.35 -22.61
C LYS A 161 19.88 7.05 -22.76
N PHE A 162 20.38 5.96 -22.16
CA PHE A 162 21.79 5.59 -22.26
C PHE A 162 22.19 5.15 -23.67
N TYR A 163 21.32 4.41 -24.36
CA TYR A 163 21.50 4.05 -25.77
C TYR A 163 21.69 5.31 -26.64
N ASN A 164 20.79 6.30 -26.51
CA ASN A 164 20.88 7.55 -27.26
C ASN A 164 22.13 8.37 -26.92
N LEU A 165 22.56 8.37 -25.66
CA LEU A 165 23.80 9.03 -25.24
C LEU A 165 25.05 8.31 -25.78
N ALA A 166 25.03 6.98 -25.86
CA ALA A 166 26.12 6.19 -26.42
C ALA A 166 26.26 6.45 -27.93
N LYS A 167 25.15 6.50 -28.68
CA LYS A 167 25.13 6.92 -30.10
C LYS A 167 25.74 8.31 -30.29
N LYS A 168 25.33 9.29 -29.47
CA LYS A 168 25.84 10.68 -29.54
C LYS A 168 27.33 10.82 -29.25
N ARG A 169 27.94 9.83 -28.59
CA ARG A 169 29.36 9.82 -28.22
C ARG A 169 30.19 8.84 -29.06
N ASP A 170 29.61 8.27 -30.12
CA ASP A 170 30.22 7.27 -30.98
C ASP A 170 30.81 6.04 -30.24
N SER A 171 30.25 5.71 -29.08
CA SER A 171 30.66 4.52 -28.32
C SER A 171 29.95 3.29 -28.86
N LYS A 172 30.60 2.57 -29.78
CA LYS A 172 30.04 1.38 -30.44
C LYS A 172 29.72 0.26 -29.44
N GLU A 173 30.61 0.01 -28.48
CA GLU A 173 30.47 -1.02 -27.46
C GLU A 173 29.23 -0.79 -26.58
N LEU A 174 29.09 0.42 -26.02
CA LEU A 174 27.94 0.76 -25.18
C LEU A 174 26.63 0.80 -25.98
N THR A 175 26.68 1.27 -27.23
CA THR A 175 25.52 1.27 -28.11
C THR A 175 25.03 -0.17 -28.37
N ALA A 176 25.94 -1.10 -28.65
CA ALA A 176 25.61 -2.52 -28.83
C ALA A 176 25.03 -3.14 -27.55
N PHE A 177 25.65 -2.90 -26.40
CA PHE A 177 25.19 -3.39 -25.11
C PHE A 177 23.76 -2.92 -24.75
N PHE A 178 23.49 -1.61 -24.86
CA PHE A 178 22.15 -1.10 -24.56
C PHE A 178 21.11 -1.54 -25.60
N SER A 179 21.50 -1.69 -26.87
CA SER A 179 20.64 -2.28 -27.91
C SER A 179 20.25 -3.71 -27.57
N GLU A 180 21.19 -4.54 -27.11
CA GLU A 180 20.92 -5.91 -26.68
C GLU A 180 19.94 -5.96 -25.50
N ILE A 181 20.16 -5.12 -24.48
CA ILE A 181 19.22 -4.99 -23.35
C ILE A 181 17.82 -4.61 -23.84
N LEU A 182 17.71 -3.60 -24.72
CA LEU A 182 16.42 -3.15 -25.25
C LEU A 182 15.75 -4.21 -26.12
N SER A 183 16.51 -5.05 -26.82
CA SER A 183 15.99 -6.20 -27.57
C SER A 183 15.38 -7.27 -26.66
N ILE A 184 15.93 -7.47 -25.46
CA ILE A 184 15.35 -8.37 -24.45
C ILE A 184 14.00 -7.83 -23.97
N TYR A 185 13.89 -6.51 -23.76
CA TYR A 185 12.61 -5.88 -23.44
C TYR A 185 11.56 -6.12 -24.55
N GLU A 186 11.94 -5.98 -25.82
CA GLU A 186 11.06 -6.28 -26.96
C GLU A 186 10.66 -7.75 -27.01
N LYS A 187 11.64 -8.66 -26.88
CA LYS A 187 11.43 -10.12 -26.94
C LYS A 187 10.42 -10.62 -25.93
N HIS A 188 10.38 -10.02 -24.74
CA HIS A 188 9.51 -10.44 -23.64
C HIS A 188 8.26 -9.54 -23.47
N ASP A 189 7.98 -8.61 -24.40
CA ASP A 189 6.95 -7.56 -24.30
C ASP A 189 6.99 -6.79 -22.96
N VAL A 190 8.16 -6.70 -22.32
CA VAL A 190 8.32 -5.94 -21.08
C VAL A 190 8.34 -4.47 -21.45
N ASN A 191 7.38 -3.71 -20.92
CA ASN A 191 7.17 -2.31 -21.28
C ASN A 191 7.06 -2.09 -22.79
N GLY A 192 6.39 -3.00 -23.53
CA GLY A 192 6.30 -2.91 -25.00
C GLY A 192 5.58 -1.67 -25.54
N HIS A 193 4.82 -0.96 -24.70
CA HIS A 193 4.26 0.35 -25.02
C HIS A 193 5.32 1.45 -25.15
N ILE A 194 6.53 1.23 -24.63
CA ILE A 194 7.67 2.14 -24.76
C ILE A 194 8.49 1.71 -25.96
N VAL A 195 8.36 2.48 -27.05
CA VAL A 195 9.08 2.30 -28.32
C VAL A 195 10.37 3.12 -28.29
N TRP A 196 11.40 2.69 -29.02
CA TRP A 196 12.68 3.38 -29.14
C TRP A 196 13.19 3.31 -30.58
N GLU A 197 13.96 4.31 -30.98
CA GLU A 197 14.56 4.40 -32.32
C GLU A 197 15.90 3.66 -32.36
N LYS A 198 16.01 2.71 -33.28
CA LYS A 198 17.20 1.87 -33.48
C LYS A 198 18.31 2.60 -34.25
#